data_AF-A0A0L0MZ71-F1
#
_entry.id   AF-A0A0L0MZ71-F1
#
_cell.length_a   1.000
_cell.length_b   1.000
_cell.length_c   1.000
_cell.angle_alpha   90.00
_cell.angle_beta   90.00
_cell.angle_gamma   90.00
#
_symmetry.space_group_name_H-M   'P 1'
#
loop_
_entity.id
_entity.type
_entity.pdbx_description
1 polymer ?
#
loop_
_entity_poly.entity_id
_entity_poly.type
_entity_poly.pdbx_seq_one_letter_code
_entity_poly.pdbx_strand_id
1 'polypeptide(L)'
;MAATSMLSASSLGRNRRVISHIRTYNWPRWQLNFWIFVMLLASSSIVGVFSTFIQMQGQLNLPVPWYFPYYITVGCLGILYSGGIFWLIDNRRLLPAIVMIGAFMLFVMWLVGLVVVSLQLWGPNGSVQSNCNLQVFSQSPTGKTQETLAWLQQRNICQSWHLVFAMGLTGAIFLVWVMIMAYQVFVNS
;
A
#
# COMPACT_ATOMS: atom_id res chain seq x y z
N MET A 1 -33.16 65.24 -40.91
CA MET A 1 -31.74 64.85 -40.99
C MET A 1 -31.20 64.69 -39.57
N ALA A 2 -30.58 63.53 -39.31
CA ALA A 2 -29.62 63.19 -38.24
C ALA A 2 -29.98 63.54 -36.78
N ALA A 3 -30.38 62.58 -35.95
CA ALA A 3 -29.55 61.60 -35.22
C ALA A 3 -29.17 62.08 -33.80
N THR A 4 -30.03 61.65 -32.87
CA THR A 4 -29.86 61.33 -31.46
C THR A 4 -28.45 61.35 -30.86
N SER A 5 -28.28 62.24 -29.87
CA SER A 5 -27.59 62.07 -28.58
C SER A 5 -26.64 60.88 -28.42
N MET A 6 -25.33 61.14 -28.41
CA MET A 6 -24.32 60.23 -27.87
C MET A 6 -24.34 60.30 -26.33
N LEU A 7 -25.18 59.48 -25.70
CA LEU A 7 -25.10 59.21 -24.28
C LEU A 7 -24.02 58.16 -24.02
N SER A 8 -23.08 58.56 -23.15
CA SER A 8 -22.02 57.75 -22.55
C SER A 8 -22.55 56.41 -22.02
N ALA A 9 -22.19 55.30 -22.67
CA ALA A 9 -22.41 53.95 -22.17
C ALA A 9 -21.16 53.48 -21.42
N SER A 10 -21.03 53.93 -20.17
CA SER A 10 -20.16 53.31 -19.19
C SER A 10 -20.92 52.18 -18.48
N SER A 11 -20.20 51.10 -18.14
CA SER A 11 -20.65 49.87 -17.47
C SER A 11 -21.51 48.94 -18.35
N LEU A 12 -21.15 47.67 -18.54
CA LEU A 12 -20.95 46.67 -17.49
C LEU A 12 -19.81 45.72 -17.87
N GLY A 13 -18.66 45.89 -17.22
CA GLY A 13 -17.72 44.79 -17.05
C GLY A 13 -18.43 43.70 -16.26
N ARG A 14 -18.97 42.69 -16.95
CA ARG A 14 -19.44 41.46 -16.33
C ARG A 14 -18.20 40.74 -15.84
N ASN A 15 -17.72 41.15 -14.66
CA ASN A 15 -16.85 40.34 -13.81
C ASN A 15 -17.61 39.05 -13.55
N ARG A 16 -17.40 38.06 -14.42
CA ARG A 16 -17.70 36.67 -14.14
C ARG A 16 -16.81 36.32 -12.97
N ARG A 17 -17.30 36.56 -11.75
CA ARG A 17 -16.78 35.87 -10.57
C ARG A 17 -16.98 34.41 -10.90
N VAL A 18 -15.93 33.78 -11.40
CA VAL A 18 -15.78 32.34 -11.29
C VAL A 18 -15.71 32.14 -9.78
N ILE A 19 -16.88 31.95 -9.18
CA ILE A 19 -16.98 31.35 -7.87
C ILE A 19 -16.31 30.01 -8.08
N SER A 20 -15.04 29.91 -7.70
CA SER A 20 -14.36 28.63 -7.58
C SER A 20 -15.11 27.93 -6.45
N HIS A 21 -16.20 27.27 -6.80
CA HIS A 21 -16.80 26.28 -5.93
C HIS A 21 -15.65 25.33 -5.63
N ILE A 22 -15.12 25.41 -4.41
CA ILE A 22 -14.23 24.39 -3.88
C ILE A 22 -15.09 23.14 -3.95
N ARG A 23 -14.89 22.34 -5.00
CA ARG A 23 -15.72 21.18 -5.30
C ARG A 23 -15.50 20.19 -4.17
N THR A 24 -16.40 20.18 -3.21
CA THR A 24 -16.35 19.24 -2.10
C THR A 24 -16.69 17.87 -2.63
N TYR A 25 -15.65 17.10 -2.91
CA TYR A 25 -15.78 15.69 -3.25
C TYR A 25 -16.36 14.93 -2.05
N ASN A 26 -17.50 14.28 -2.25
CA ASN A 26 -18.16 13.52 -1.21
C ASN A 26 -17.59 12.09 -1.19
N TRP A 27 -16.54 11.87 -0.39
CA TRP A 27 -15.91 10.56 -0.26
C TRP A 27 -16.70 9.65 0.68
N PRO A 28 -16.87 8.36 0.34
CA PRO A 28 -17.50 7.38 1.23
C PRO A 28 -16.62 7.13 2.47
N ARG A 29 -17.00 7.74 3.60
CA ARG A 29 -16.21 7.76 4.85
C ARG A 29 -15.84 6.37 5.36
N TRP A 30 -16.77 5.42 5.32
CA TRP A 30 -16.53 4.05 5.80
C TRP A 30 -15.59 3.25 4.89
N GLN A 31 -15.77 3.33 3.56
CA GLN A 31 -14.93 2.58 2.62
C GLN A 31 -13.48 3.05 2.67
N LEU A 32 -13.26 4.37 2.77
CA LEU A 32 -11.92 4.93 2.81
C LEU A 32 -11.20 4.62 4.13
N ASN A 33 -11.89 4.71 5.27
CA ASN A 33 -11.31 4.32 6.57
C ASN A 33 -10.95 2.84 6.62
N PHE A 34 -11.82 1.97 6.09
CA PHE A 34 -11.54 0.54 5.97
C PHE A 34 -10.33 0.27 5.08
N TRP A 35 -10.23 0.96 3.95
CA TRP A 35 -9.08 0.86 3.05
C TRP A 35 -7.76 1.27 3.76
N ILE A 36 -7.74 2.40 4.47
CA ILE A 36 -6.54 2.85 5.22
C ILE A 36 -6.12 1.82 6.25
N PHE A 37 -7.08 1.27 7.00
CA PHE A 37 -6.81 0.27 8.04
C PHE A 37 -6.15 -0.98 7.45
N VAL A 38 -6.71 -1.53 6.37
CA VAL A 38 -6.16 -2.73 5.70
C VAL A 38 -4.77 -2.45 5.13
N MET A 39 -4.57 -1.29 4.51
CA MET A 39 -3.26 -0.92 3.96
C MET A 39 -2.20 -0.75 5.05
N LEU A 40 -2.54 -0.13 6.18
CA LEU A 40 -1.63 -0.01 7.32
C LEU A 40 -1.25 -1.39 7.89
N LEU A 41 -2.22 -2.31 8.02
CA LEU A 41 -1.94 -3.68 8.45
C LEU A 41 -1.04 -4.43 7.46
N ALA A 42 -1.33 -4.33 6.15
CA ALA A 42 -0.52 -4.98 5.12
C ALA A 42 0.92 -4.42 5.10
N SER A 43 1.09 -3.09 5.14
CA SER A 43 2.40 -2.47 5.11
C SER A 43 3.21 -2.72 6.39
N SER A 44 2.59 -2.59 7.57
CA SER A 44 3.29 -2.82 8.84
C SER A 44 3.70 -4.28 9.03
N SER A 45 2.88 -5.23 8.61
CA SER A 45 3.21 -6.66 8.68
C SER A 45 4.38 -7.03 7.76
N ILE A 46 4.41 -6.51 6.53
CA ILE A 46 5.53 -6.70 5.59
C ILE A 46 6.82 -6.14 6.19
N VAL A 47 6.80 -4.88 6.65
CA VAL A 47 7.97 -4.24 7.27
C VAL A 47 8.45 -5.03 8.50
N GLY A 48 7.51 -5.47 9.35
CA GLY A 48 7.82 -6.25 10.55
C GLY A 48 8.51 -7.57 10.23
N VAL A 49 7.94 -8.38 9.32
CA VAL A 49 8.51 -9.67 8.95
C VAL A 49 9.90 -9.51 8.33
N PHE A 50 10.07 -8.65 7.33
CA PHE A 50 11.38 -8.47 6.69
C PHE A 50 12.43 -7.87 7.63
N SER A 51 12.04 -7.00 8.57
CA SER A 51 12.94 -6.49 9.61
C SER A 51 13.48 -7.62 10.49
N THR A 52 12.62 -8.56 10.90
CA THR A 52 13.08 -9.73 11.67
C THR A 52 14.00 -10.63 10.84
N PHE A 53 13.74 -10.82 9.54
CA PHE A 53 14.61 -11.62 8.68
C PHE A 53 16.00 -11.00 8.50
N ILE A 54 16.11 -9.67 8.39
CA ILE A 54 17.41 -8.99 8.35
C ILE A 54 18.19 -9.21 9.66
N GLN A 55 17.51 -9.11 10.81
CA GLN A 55 18.16 -9.38 12.10
C GLN A 55 18.66 -10.82 12.19
N MET A 56 17.88 -11.80 11.74
CA MET A 56 18.30 -13.20 11.69
C MET A 56 19.51 -13.39 10.78
N GLN A 57 19.51 -12.80 9.57
CA GLN A 57 20.66 -12.88 8.68
C GLN A 57 21.93 -12.24 9.25
N GLY A 58 21.78 -11.16 10.02
CA GLY A 58 22.89 -10.55 10.76
C GLY A 58 23.50 -11.50 11.80
N GLN A 59 22.67 -12.27 12.52
CA GLN A 59 23.18 -13.28 13.48
C GLN A 59 23.83 -14.48 12.78
N LEU A 60 23.34 -14.85 11.60
CA LEU A 60 23.89 -15.95 10.82
C LEU A 60 25.08 -15.56 9.92
N ASN A 61 25.51 -14.28 9.94
CA ASN A 61 26.55 -13.73 9.04
C ASN A 61 26.31 -14.03 7.55
N LEU A 62 25.03 -14.03 7.13
CA LEU A 62 24.63 -14.22 5.75
C LEU A 62 24.42 -12.87 5.06
N PRO A 63 24.76 -12.75 3.76
CA PRO A 63 24.51 -11.52 3.02
C PRO A 63 23.01 -11.26 2.89
N VAL A 64 22.61 -10.00 3.04
CA VAL A 64 21.20 -9.58 2.95
C VAL A 64 20.78 -9.45 1.48
N PRO A 65 19.77 -10.22 1.02
CA PRO A 65 19.25 -10.09 -0.34
C PRO A 65 18.61 -8.72 -0.57
N TRP A 66 18.78 -8.16 -1.77
CA TRP A 66 18.28 -6.83 -2.14
C TRP A 66 16.75 -6.66 -1.99
N TYR A 67 15.99 -7.74 -2.12
CA TYR A 67 14.54 -7.69 -2.09
C TYR A 67 13.98 -7.50 -0.67
N PHE A 68 14.76 -7.82 0.38
CA PHE A 68 14.39 -7.52 1.78
C PHE A 68 14.30 -6.01 2.03
N PRO A 69 15.38 -5.21 1.86
CA PRO A 69 15.29 -3.76 2.06
C PRO A 69 14.38 -3.08 1.03
N TYR A 70 14.31 -3.60 -0.21
CA TYR A 70 13.35 -3.10 -1.20
C TYR A 70 11.93 -3.16 -0.66
N TYR A 71 11.46 -4.32 -0.19
CA TYR A 71 10.05 -4.43 0.21
C TYR A 71 9.76 -3.70 1.53
N ILE A 72 10.75 -3.55 2.41
CA ILE A 72 10.67 -2.66 3.58
C ILE A 72 10.46 -1.22 3.15
N THR A 73 11.27 -0.70 2.21
CA THR A 73 11.12 0.69 1.74
C THR A 73 9.76 0.94 1.10
N VAL A 74 9.27 0.01 0.28
CA VAL A 74 7.92 0.08 -0.30
C VAL A 74 6.84 0.03 0.78
N GLY A 75 6.99 -0.82 1.80
CA GLY A 75 6.10 -0.88 2.96
C GLY A 75 6.07 0.44 3.74
N CYS A 76 7.24 1.05 4.00
CA CYS A 76 7.34 2.35 4.64
C CYS A 76 6.67 3.46 3.82
N LEU A 77 6.88 3.47 2.49
CA LEU A 77 6.17 4.39 1.58
C LEU A 77 4.65 4.18 1.64
N GLY A 78 4.18 2.94 1.74
CA GLY A 78 2.76 2.61 1.93
C GLY A 78 2.19 3.16 3.25
N ILE A 79 2.95 3.06 4.35
CA ILE A 79 2.57 3.66 5.64
C ILE A 79 2.51 5.18 5.54
N LEU A 80 3.54 5.81 4.96
CA LEU A 80 3.59 7.27 4.77
C LEU A 80 2.45 7.76 3.89
N TYR A 81 2.12 7.04 2.82
CA TYR A 81 1.00 7.36 1.96
C TYR A 81 -0.34 7.23 2.68
N SER A 82 -0.54 6.15 3.44
CA SER A 82 -1.76 5.95 4.24
C SER A 82 -1.93 7.04 5.31
N GLY A 83 -0.84 7.41 6.00
CA GLY A 83 -0.82 8.53 6.95
C GLY A 83 -1.05 9.88 6.28
N GLY A 84 -0.50 10.08 5.08
CA GLY A 84 -0.74 11.27 4.25
C GLY A 84 -2.21 11.42 3.89
N ILE A 85 -2.88 10.35 3.46
CA ILE A 85 -4.33 10.37 3.20
C ILE A 85 -5.09 10.69 4.48
N PHE A 86 -4.76 10.04 5.61
CA PHE A 86 -5.39 10.32 6.89
C PHE A 86 -5.29 11.81 7.27
N TRP A 87 -4.12 12.42 7.08
CA TRP A 87 -3.91 13.86 7.30
C TRP A 87 -4.70 14.75 6.33
N LEU A 88 -4.85 14.36 5.06
CA LEU A 88 -5.67 15.10 4.09
C LEU A 88 -7.17 15.07 4.45
N ILE A 89 -7.66 13.98 5.07
CA ILE A 89 -9.05 13.87 5.54
C ILE A 89 -9.31 14.90 6.64
N ASP A 90 -8.39 15.01 7.59
CA ASP A 90 -8.49 15.97 8.71
C ASP A 90 -8.59 17.41 8.19
N ASN A 91 -7.80 17.73 7.16
CA ASN A 91 -7.82 19.03 6.49
C ASN A 91 -8.98 19.25 5.51
N ARG A 92 -9.90 18.27 5.32
CA ARG A 92 -11.03 18.32 4.36
C ARG A 92 -10.62 18.62 2.91
N ARG A 93 -9.36 18.37 2.52
CA ARG A 93 -8.78 18.68 1.21
C ARG A 93 -8.33 17.43 0.46
N LEU A 94 -9.22 16.44 0.31
CA LEU A 94 -8.92 15.28 -0.54
C LEU A 94 -9.04 15.64 -2.02
N LEU A 95 -7.89 15.78 -2.68
CA LEU A 95 -7.79 15.89 -4.13
C LEU A 95 -7.72 14.47 -4.74
N PRO A 96 -8.72 14.03 -5.54
CA PRO A 96 -8.74 12.68 -6.12
C PRO A 96 -7.53 12.40 -7.03
N ALA A 97 -6.98 13.44 -7.66
CA ALA A 97 -5.80 13.32 -8.53
C ALA A 97 -4.56 12.82 -7.77
N ILE A 98 -4.32 13.33 -6.54
CA ILE A 98 -3.17 12.92 -5.72
C ILE A 98 -3.32 11.45 -5.30
N VAL A 99 -4.54 11.06 -4.92
CA VAL A 99 -4.84 9.67 -4.55
C VAL A 99 -4.59 8.74 -5.73
N MET A 100 -5.07 9.06 -6.93
CA MET A 100 -4.85 8.22 -8.12
C MET A 100 -3.37 8.06 -8.48
N ILE A 101 -2.62 9.16 -8.56
CA ILE A 101 -1.20 9.10 -8.96
C ILE A 101 -0.39 8.34 -7.90
N GLY A 102 -0.62 8.62 -6.61
CA GLY A 102 0.08 7.94 -5.52
C GLY A 102 -0.25 6.45 -5.45
N ALA A 103 -1.51 6.07 -5.65
CA ALA A 103 -1.93 4.67 -5.67
C ALA A 103 -1.30 3.91 -6.85
N PHE A 104 -1.21 4.52 -8.03
CA PHE A 104 -0.59 3.91 -9.20
C PHE A 104 0.91 3.69 -9.01
N MET A 105 1.64 4.69 -8.51
CA MET A 105 3.08 4.55 -8.24
C MET A 105 3.34 3.46 -7.19
N LEU A 106 2.59 3.47 -6.10
CA LEU A 106 2.70 2.43 -5.07
C LEU A 106 2.32 1.06 -5.60
N PHE A 107 1.29 0.96 -6.44
CA PHE A 107 0.87 -0.31 -7.04
C PHE A 107 1.98 -0.97 -7.85
N VAL A 108 2.69 -0.21 -8.69
CA VAL A 108 3.81 -0.74 -9.48
C VAL A 108 4.94 -1.23 -8.56
N MET A 109 5.34 -0.44 -7.58
CA MET A 109 6.40 -0.84 -6.64
C MET A 109 5.97 -2.03 -5.77
N TRP A 110 4.71 -2.08 -5.37
CA TRP A 110 4.14 -3.17 -4.58
C TRP A 110 4.08 -4.48 -5.35
N LEU A 111 3.72 -4.43 -6.64
CA LEU A 111 3.70 -5.61 -7.51
C LEU A 111 5.08 -6.23 -7.68
N VAL A 112 6.13 -5.43 -7.87
CA VAL A 112 7.50 -5.95 -7.96
C VAL A 112 7.87 -6.73 -6.70
N GLY A 113 7.53 -6.21 -5.52
CA GLY A 113 7.73 -6.91 -4.24
C GLY A 113 6.97 -8.23 -4.17
N LEU A 114 5.68 -8.22 -4.55
CA LEU A 114 4.83 -9.41 -4.56
C LEU A 114 5.38 -10.50 -5.50
N VAL A 115 5.80 -10.11 -6.72
CA VAL A 115 6.36 -11.05 -7.69
C VAL A 115 7.61 -11.73 -7.13
N VAL A 116 8.55 -10.98 -6.55
CA VAL A 116 9.76 -11.56 -5.97
C VAL A 116 9.44 -12.51 -4.81
N VAL A 117 8.50 -12.13 -3.93
CA VAL A 117 8.05 -13.01 -2.84
C VAL A 117 7.43 -14.31 -3.39
N SER A 118 6.63 -14.21 -4.45
CA SER A 118 6.02 -15.39 -5.09
C SER A 118 7.06 -16.33 -5.68
N LEU A 119 8.10 -15.79 -6.32
CA LEU A 119 9.21 -16.55 -6.87
C LEU A 119 10.02 -17.23 -5.77
N GLN A 120 10.23 -16.57 -4.62
CA GLN A 120 10.97 -17.18 -3.52
C GLN A 120 10.16 -18.28 -2.81
N LEU A 121 8.83 -18.11 -2.73
CA LEU A 121 7.95 -19.07 -2.06
C LEU A 121 7.75 -20.36 -2.87
N TRP A 122 7.56 -20.24 -4.19
CA TRP A 122 7.20 -21.33 -5.09
C TRP A 122 8.22 -21.60 -6.20
N GLY A 123 9.41 -21.01 -6.12
CA GLY A 123 10.43 -21.12 -7.17
C GLY A 123 10.96 -22.53 -7.41
N PRO A 124 11.48 -22.81 -8.61
CA PRO A 124 11.93 -24.15 -9.02
C PRO A 124 13.18 -24.63 -8.28
N ASN A 125 14.03 -23.72 -7.78
CA ASN A 125 15.27 -24.05 -7.07
C ASN A 125 15.18 -23.60 -5.61
N GLY A 126 15.03 -24.54 -4.68
CA GLY A 126 15.08 -24.26 -3.24
C GLY A 126 13.89 -23.42 -2.72
N SER A 127 12.67 -23.70 -3.19
CA SER A 127 11.45 -23.04 -2.70
C SER A 127 11.35 -23.11 -1.18
N VAL A 128 10.95 -21.99 -0.56
CA VAL A 128 10.67 -21.96 0.88
C VAL A 128 9.61 -23.01 1.22
N GLN A 129 8.60 -23.19 0.37
CA GLN A 129 7.54 -24.19 0.61
C GLN A 129 8.05 -25.63 0.64
N SER A 130 8.93 -26.04 -0.27
CA SER A 130 9.45 -27.42 -0.27
C SER A 130 10.31 -27.69 0.97
N ASN A 131 11.17 -26.73 1.34
CA ASN A 131 11.97 -26.80 2.56
C ASN A 131 11.11 -26.83 3.83
N CYS A 132 10.07 -26.00 3.90
CA CYS A 132 9.10 -26.00 4.99
C CYS A 132 8.34 -27.32 5.10
N ASN A 133 7.97 -27.93 3.97
CA ASN A 133 7.31 -29.24 3.98
C ASN A 133 8.22 -30.36 4.48
N LEU A 134 9.49 -30.34 4.06
CA LEU A 134 10.47 -31.36 4.43
C LEU A 134 11.01 -31.23 5.85
N GLN A 135 11.16 -30.01 6.38
CA GLN A 135 11.79 -29.77 7.69
C GLN A 135 10.79 -29.48 8.81
N VAL A 136 9.60 -28.93 8.49
CA VAL A 136 8.63 -28.49 9.50
C VAL A 136 7.36 -29.32 9.49
N PHE A 137 6.73 -29.54 8.34
CA PHE A 137 5.42 -30.21 8.29
C PHE A 137 5.50 -31.75 8.36
N SER A 138 6.67 -32.34 8.13
CA SER A 138 6.92 -33.79 8.22
C SER A 138 7.38 -34.26 9.62
N GLN A 139 7.80 -33.33 10.48
CA GLN A 139 8.34 -33.63 11.81
C GLN A 139 7.56 -32.87 12.88
N SER A 140 7.22 -33.52 13.99
CA SER A 140 6.53 -32.88 15.12
C SER A 140 7.23 -33.21 16.44
N PRO A 141 8.46 -32.71 16.66
CA PRO A 141 9.16 -32.92 17.93
C PRO A 141 8.41 -32.24 19.08
N THR A 142 8.31 -32.93 20.21
CA THR A 142 7.64 -32.43 21.42
C THR A 142 8.59 -32.47 22.62
N GLY A 143 8.61 -31.42 23.43
CA GLY A 143 9.41 -31.35 24.66
C GLY A 143 10.11 -30.01 24.83
N LYS A 144 10.73 -29.79 25.99
CA LYS A 144 11.55 -28.59 26.28
C LYS A 144 13.00 -28.78 25.81
N THR A 145 13.19 -29.26 24.59
CA THR A 145 14.52 -29.51 24.01
C THR A 145 14.90 -28.41 23.02
N GLN A 146 16.20 -28.21 22.83
CA GLN A 146 16.72 -27.22 21.86
C GLN A 146 16.26 -27.54 20.43
N GLU A 147 16.09 -28.82 20.09
CA GLU A 147 15.54 -29.26 18.80
C GLU A 147 14.10 -28.78 18.58
N THR A 148 13.26 -28.84 19.63
CA THR A 148 11.87 -28.34 19.56
C THR A 148 11.85 -26.82 19.38
N LEU A 149 12.77 -26.09 20.02
CA LEU A 149 12.92 -24.65 19.84
C LEU A 149 13.33 -24.29 18.39
N ALA A 150 14.31 -25.02 17.84
CA ALA A 150 14.76 -24.81 16.46
C ALA A 150 13.63 -25.09 15.45
N TRP A 151 12.86 -26.16 15.67
CA TRP A 151 11.69 -26.48 14.86
C TRP A 151 10.60 -25.39 14.93
N LEU A 152 10.31 -24.85 16.14
CA LEU A 152 9.36 -23.75 16.31
C LEU A 152 9.82 -22.47 15.59
N GLN A 153 11.13 -22.17 15.62
CA GLN A 153 11.71 -21.04 14.87
C GLN A 153 11.56 -21.23 13.36
N GLN A 154 11.88 -22.41 12.83
CA GLN A 154 11.70 -22.73 11.41
C GLN A 154 10.24 -22.64 10.99
N ARG A 155 9.32 -23.14 11.82
CA ARG A 155 7.87 -23.03 11.58
C ARG A 155 7.41 -21.58 11.51
N ASN A 156 7.90 -20.72 12.40
CA ASN A 156 7.58 -19.29 12.37
C ASN A 156 8.05 -18.63 11.07
N ILE A 157 9.27 -18.94 10.61
CA ILE A 157 9.79 -18.43 9.34
C ILE A 157 8.87 -18.82 8.18
N CYS A 158 8.49 -20.10 8.09
CA CYS A 158 7.59 -20.60 7.05
C CYS A 158 6.23 -19.89 7.04
N GLN A 159 5.60 -19.73 8.21
CA GLN A 159 4.31 -19.04 8.34
C GLN A 159 4.43 -17.54 8.00
N SER A 160 5.54 -16.90 8.36
CA SER A 160 5.81 -15.50 8.06
C SER A 160 5.91 -15.24 6.56
N TRP A 161 6.49 -16.17 5.78
CA TRP A 161 6.51 -16.07 4.31
C TRP A 161 5.11 -16.13 3.70
N HIS A 162 4.25 -17.03 4.17
CA HIS A 162 2.84 -17.10 3.73
C HIS A 162 2.07 -15.83 4.12
N LEU A 163 2.31 -15.30 5.32
CA LEU A 163 1.72 -14.06 5.78
C LEU A 163 2.11 -12.88 4.88
N VAL A 164 3.40 -12.73 4.56
CA VAL A 164 3.88 -11.67 3.66
C VAL A 164 3.26 -11.78 2.28
N PHE A 165 3.14 -13.00 1.74
CA PHE A 165 2.50 -13.21 0.45
C PHE A 165 1.01 -12.82 0.48
N ALA A 166 0.27 -13.26 1.51
CA ALA A 166 -1.14 -12.94 1.67
C ALA A 166 -1.39 -11.43 1.85
N MET A 167 -0.56 -10.76 2.67
CA MET A 167 -0.64 -9.32 2.90
C MET A 167 -0.20 -8.52 1.67
N GLY A 168 0.79 -9.01 0.92
CA GLY A 168 1.20 -8.47 -0.37
C GLY A 168 0.07 -8.53 -1.39
N LEU A 169 -0.59 -9.68 -1.55
CA LEU A 169 -1.72 -9.84 -2.47
C LEU A 169 -2.92 -8.99 -2.07
N THR A 170 -3.23 -8.95 -0.77
CA THR A 170 -4.29 -8.08 -0.24
C THR A 170 -4.00 -6.61 -0.53
N GLY A 171 -2.78 -6.13 -0.26
CA GLY A 171 -2.37 -4.76 -0.56
C GLY A 171 -2.50 -4.41 -2.05
N ALA A 172 -2.11 -5.32 -2.96
CA ALA A 172 -2.24 -5.10 -4.40
C ALA A 172 -3.70 -4.92 -4.83
N ILE A 173 -4.61 -5.76 -4.34
CA ILE A 173 -6.05 -5.66 -4.64
C ILE A 173 -6.62 -4.36 -4.11
N PHE A 174 -6.28 -3.99 -2.87
CA PHE A 174 -6.78 -2.76 -2.25
C PHE A 174 -6.22 -1.51 -2.94
N LEU A 175 -4.98 -1.52 -3.44
CA LEU A 175 -4.43 -0.43 -4.26
C LEU A 175 -5.20 -0.24 -5.57
N VAL A 176 -5.65 -1.33 -6.21
CA VAL A 176 -6.54 -1.23 -7.38
C VAL A 176 -7.92 -0.69 -6.98
N TRP A 177 -8.45 -1.15 -5.85
CA TRP A 177 -9.76 -0.73 -5.37
C TRP A 177 -9.81 0.78 -5.08
N VAL A 178 -8.77 1.38 -4.48
CA VAL A 178 -8.74 2.83 -4.25
C VAL A 178 -8.65 3.63 -5.54
N MET A 179 -8.00 3.11 -6.60
CA MET A 179 -8.02 3.75 -7.92
C MET A 179 -9.44 3.80 -8.49
N ILE A 180 -10.21 2.71 -8.37
CA ILE A 180 -11.61 2.67 -8.80
C ILE A 180 -12.47 3.64 -7.99
N MET A 181 -12.32 3.66 -6.66
CA MET A 181 -13.05 4.60 -5.80
C MET A 181 -12.73 6.06 -6.16
N ALA A 182 -11.45 6.39 -6.36
CA ALA A 182 -11.03 7.74 -6.75
C ALA A 182 -11.60 8.14 -8.11
N TYR A 183 -11.68 7.21 -9.07
CA TYR A 183 -12.31 7.45 -10.37
C TYR A 183 -13.83 7.68 -10.26
N GLN A 184 -14.55 6.84 -9.51
CA GLN A 184 -16.00 7.03 -9.30
C GLN A 184 -16.30 8.37 -8.66
N VAL A 185 -15.48 8.75 -7.68
CA VAL A 185 -15.54 10.06 -7.03
C VAL A 185 -15.34 11.14 -8.10
N PHE A 186 -14.29 11.07 -8.93
CA PHE A 186 -13.98 12.03 -10.01
C PHE A 186 -15.11 12.22 -11.03
N VAL A 187 -15.76 11.13 -11.46
CA VAL A 187 -16.85 11.18 -12.44
C VAL A 187 -18.15 11.70 -11.85
N ASN A 188 -18.45 11.36 -10.59
CA ASN A 188 -19.71 11.72 -9.94
C ASN A 188 -19.73 13.14 -9.35
N SER A 189 -18.61 13.86 -9.40
CA SER A 189 -18.52 15.26 -8.98
C SER A 189 -18.75 16.21 -10.13
#